data_AF-A0AAJ1RKF2-F1
#
_entry.id   AF-A0AAJ1RKF2-F1
#
_cell.length_a   1.000
_cell.length_b   1.000
_cell.length_c   1.000
_cell.angle_alpha   90.00
_cell.angle_beta   90.00
_cell.angle_gamma   90.00
#
_symmetry.space_group_name_H-M   'P 1'
#
loop_
_entity.id
_entity.type
_entity.pdbx_description
1 polymer ?
#
loop_
_entity_poly.entity_id
_entity_poly.type
_entity_poly.pdbx_seq_one_letter_code
_entity_poly.pdbx_strand_id
1 'polypeptide(L)'
;MNLTKTSGLTGAAFSLYLFLHSVFHSFRISKGFSFFDSLFPELVGTFSSSIIFFMPAAVLLFRSAFSPVLEKASTVYPIVMAITVLNVYLADGPLTAGLPVVVLTMHFCIIFSIIYLCAPAPKH
;
A
#
# COMPACT_ATOMS: atom_id res chain seq x y z
N MET A 1 1.34 16.43 15.81
CA MET A 1 0.52 15.50 14.98
C MET A 1 0.46 14.16 15.72
N ASN A 2 -0.72 13.56 15.89
CA ASN A 2 -0.86 12.27 16.57
C ASN A 2 -0.15 11.16 15.77
N LEU A 3 0.42 10.16 16.45
CA LEU A 3 1.22 9.08 15.84
C LEU A 3 0.49 8.37 14.70
N THR A 4 -0.82 8.15 14.83
CA THR A 4 -1.67 7.55 13.77
C THR A 4 -1.64 8.33 12.47
N LYS A 5 -1.76 9.67 12.52
CA LYS A 5 -1.71 10.52 11.32
C LYS A 5 -0.33 10.49 10.67
N THR A 6 0.73 10.50 11.49
CA THR A 6 2.10 10.36 10.99
C THR A 6 2.28 8.99 10.32
N SER A 7 1.85 7.90 10.95
CA SER A 7 1.90 6.56 10.36
C SER A 7 1.11 6.47 9.05
N GLY A 8 -0.08 7.07 9.00
CA GLY A 8 -0.91 7.15 7.80
C GLY A 8 -0.23 7.90 6.66
N LEU A 9 0.34 9.08 6.92
CA LEU A 9 1.08 9.86 5.92
C LEU A 9 2.34 9.13 5.43
N THR A 10 3.13 8.56 6.35
CA THR A 10 4.36 7.84 5.99
C THR A 10 4.05 6.62 5.14
N GLY A 11 3.03 5.83 5.51
CA GLY A 11 2.63 4.67 4.72
C GLY A 11 1.99 5.07 3.38
N ALA A 12 1.26 6.18 3.32
CA ALA A 12 0.78 6.74 2.05
C ALA A 12 1.94 7.14 1.12
N ALA A 13 3.01 7.72 1.66
CA ALA A 13 4.19 8.06 0.88
C ALA A 13 4.87 6.82 0.29
N PHE A 14 5.03 5.74 1.07
CA PHE A 14 5.54 4.46 0.55
C PHE A 14 4.60 3.81 -0.48
N SER A 15 3.29 3.89 -0.25
CA SER A 15 2.29 3.40 -1.21
C SER A 15 2.34 4.18 -2.53
N LEU A 16 2.55 5.49 -2.47
CA LEU A 16 2.74 6.33 -3.65
C LEU A 16 4.03 5.98 -4.39
N TYR A 17 5.13 5.74 -3.67
CA TYR A 17 6.38 5.29 -4.28
C TYR A 17 6.21 3.96 -5.02
N LEU A 18 5.54 2.99 -4.38
CA LEU A 18 5.23 1.70 -5.00
C LEU A 18 4.35 1.87 -6.25
N PHE A 19 3.33 2.73 -6.19
CA PHE A 19 2.47 3.04 -7.33
C PHE A 19 3.26 3.63 -8.51
N LEU A 20 4.09 4.65 -8.26
CA LEU A 20 4.92 5.26 -9.31
C LEU A 20 5.89 4.26 -9.93
N HIS A 21 6.49 3.40 -9.10
CA HIS A 21 7.34 2.31 -9.59
C HIS A 21 6.57 1.34 -10.48
N SER A 22 5.37 0.91 -10.07
CA SER A 22 4.52 0.03 -10.87
C SER A 22 4.09 0.67 -12.19
N VAL A 23 3.72 1.95 -12.19
CA VAL A 23 3.41 2.69 -13.43
C VAL A 23 4.61 2.68 -14.37
N PHE A 24 5.80 3.04 -13.89
CA PHE A 24 7.02 3.01 -14.70
C PHE A 24 7.30 1.60 -15.24
N HIS A 25 7.08 0.57 -14.43
CA HIS A 25 7.25 -0.81 -14.85
C HIS A 25 6.26 -1.19 -15.95
N SER A 26 4.98 -0.78 -15.87
CA SER A 26 3.97 -0.99 -16.92
C SER A 26 4.40 -0.38 -18.25
N PHE A 27 4.97 0.83 -18.25
CA PHE A 27 5.55 1.44 -19.45
C PHE A 27 6.73 0.64 -20.01
N ARG A 28 7.58 0.10 -19.12
CA ARG A 28 8.76 -0.68 -19.53
C ARG A 28 8.38 -2.01 -20.18
N ILE A 29 7.42 -2.74 -19.61
CA ILE A 29 6.98 -4.05 -20.14
C ILE A 29 6.14 -3.93 -21.40
N SER A 30 5.39 -2.83 -21.55
CA SER A 30 4.53 -2.60 -22.71
C SER A 30 5.30 -2.06 -23.91
N LYS A 31 6.62 -1.87 -23.79
CA LYS A 31 7.47 -1.36 -24.86
C LYS A 31 7.51 -2.36 -26.02
N GLY A 32 7.03 -1.94 -27.19
CA GLY A 32 6.97 -2.78 -28.39
C GLY A 32 5.59 -3.40 -28.65
N PHE A 33 4.61 -3.18 -27.78
CA PHE A 33 3.22 -3.60 -27.96
C PHE A 33 2.31 -2.40 -28.27
N SER A 34 1.12 -2.68 -28.82
CA SER A 34 0.10 -1.65 -29.02
C SER A 34 -0.43 -1.15 -27.67
N PHE A 35 -0.84 0.11 -27.61
CA PHE A 35 -1.33 0.75 -26.39
C PHE A 35 -2.50 -0.02 -25.75
N PHE A 36 -3.51 -0.36 -26.56
CA PHE A 36 -4.73 -1.01 -26.07
C PHE A 36 -4.52 -2.47 -25.69
N ASP A 37 -3.54 -3.14 -26.31
CA ASP A 37 -3.27 -4.55 -26.05
C ASP A 37 -2.41 -4.78 -24.80
N SER A 38 -1.63 -3.78 -24.37
CA SER A 38 -0.64 -3.97 -23.30
C SER A 38 -0.62 -2.83 -22.27
N LEU A 39 -0.31 -1.60 -22.68
CA LEU A 39 -0.11 -0.52 -21.71
C LEU A 39 -1.39 -0.13 -20.96
N PHE A 40 -2.51 -0.05 -21.67
CA PHE A 40 -3.80 0.29 -21.08
C PHE A 40 -4.24 -0.72 -19.99
N PRO A 41 -4.33 -2.04 -20.27
CA PRO A 41 -4.72 -3.00 -19.23
C PRO A 41 -3.74 -3.05 -18.06
N GLU A 42 -2.43 -2.91 -18.30
CA GLU A 42 -1.41 -2.87 -17.24
C GLU A 42 -1.55 -1.66 -16.32
N LEU A 43 -1.84 -0.48 -16.88
CA LEU A 43 -2.11 0.72 -16.09
C LEU A 43 -3.41 0.56 -15.29
N VAL A 44 -4.50 0.11 -15.90
CA VAL A 44 -5.78 -0.10 -15.20
C VAL A 44 -5.60 -1.09 -14.05
N GLY A 45 -4.86 -2.18 -14.25
CA GLY A 45 -4.52 -3.15 -13.20
C GLY A 45 -3.68 -2.51 -12.09
N THR A 46 -2.68 -1.70 -12.44
CA THR A 46 -1.84 -0.97 -11.47
C THR A 46 -2.67 0.02 -10.63
N PHE A 47 -3.53 0.82 -11.25
CA PHE A 47 -4.41 1.75 -10.54
C PHE A 47 -5.36 1.01 -9.60
N SER A 48 -6.02 -0.05 -10.10
CA SER A 48 -7.00 -0.81 -9.33
C SER A 48 -6.38 -1.49 -8.11
N SER A 49 -5.22 -2.13 -8.28
CA SER A 49 -4.50 -2.78 -7.19
C SER A 49 -3.93 -1.78 -6.18
N SER A 50 -3.53 -0.59 -6.62
CA SER A 50 -2.92 0.42 -5.75
C SER A 50 -3.87 0.99 -4.70
N ILE A 51 -5.18 0.97 -4.96
CA ILE A 51 -6.21 1.37 -4.00
C ILE A 51 -6.03 0.62 -2.67
N ILE A 52 -5.68 -0.67 -2.73
CA ILE A 52 -5.50 -1.52 -1.55
C ILE A 52 -4.39 -0.98 -0.64
N PHE A 53 -3.27 -0.53 -1.20
CA PHE A 53 -2.13 -0.03 -0.42
C PHE A 53 -2.43 1.31 0.26
N PHE A 54 -3.34 2.12 -0.31
CA PHE A 54 -3.77 3.38 0.28
C PHE A 54 -4.89 3.23 1.32
N MET A 55 -5.61 2.11 1.37
CA MET A 55 -6.71 1.91 2.33
C MET A 55 -6.30 2.14 3.79
N PRO A 56 -5.17 1.60 4.30
CA PRO A 56 -4.76 1.83 5.68
C PRO A 56 -4.51 3.32 5.97
N ALA A 57 -3.90 4.04 5.02
CA ALA A 57 -3.67 5.47 5.16
C ALA A 57 -5.00 6.24 5.26
N ALA A 58 -5.99 5.91 4.42
CA ALA A 58 -7.29 6.54 4.48
C ALA A 58 -7.93 6.35 5.87
N VAL A 59 -7.93 5.12 6.39
CA VAL A 59 -8.52 4.85 7.72
C VAL A 59 -7.77 5.60 8.83
N LEU A 60 -6.44 5.62 8.80
CA LEU A 60 -5.61 6.30 9.81
C LEU A 60 -5.74 7.83 9.77
N LEU A 61 -5.97 8.42 8.60
CA LEU A 61 -6.05 9.87 8.42
C LEU A 61 -7.44 10.44 8.71
N PHE A 62 -8.50 9.72 8.31
CA PHE A 62 -9.87 10.23 8.38
C PHE A 62 -10.60 9.84 9.67
N ARG A 63 -10.15 8.79 10.38
CA ARG A 63 -10.77 8.43 11.66
C ARG A 63 -10.30 9.36 12.79
N SER A 64 -11.22 9.78 13.63
CA SER A 64 -11.01 10.82 14.64
C SER A 64 -10.23 10.36 15.88
N ALA A 65 -10.42 9.11 16.32
CA ALA A 65 -9.82 8.60 17.54
C ALA A 65 -9.57 7.08 17.47
N PHE A 66 -8.47 6.66 18.09
CA PHE A 66 -8.07 5.27 18.23
C PHE A 66 -7.76 4.98 19.70
N SER A 67 -7.89 3.72 20.12
CA SER A 67 -7.39 3.31 21.43
C SER A 67 -5.86 3.45 21.48
N PRO A 68 -5.24 3.63 22.66
CA PRO A 68 -3.78 3.76 22.77
C PRO A 68 -2.99 2.58 22.18
N VAL A 69 -3.58 1.38 22.21
CA VAL A 69 -2.99 0.16 21.62
C VAL A 69 -2.97 0.26 20.09
N LEU A 70 -4.10 0.65 19.48
CA LEU A 70 -4.19 0.86 18.03
C LEU A 70 -3.35 2.05 17.57
N GLU A 71 -3.23 3.09 18.39
CA GLU A 71 -2.36 4.22 18.05
C GLU A 71 -0.90 3.78 17.89
N LYS A 72 -0.39 2.95 18.81
CA LYS A 72 0.97 2.38 18.71
C LYS A 72 1.10 1.38 17.56
N ALA A 73 0.11 0.50 17.40
CA ALA A 73 0.09 -0.50 16.33
C ALA A 73 -0.03 0.14 14.93
N SER A 74 -0.39 1.44 14.83
CA SER A 74 -0.48 2.13 13.55
C SER A 74 0.85 2.18 12.80
N THR A 75 1.96 2.11 13.53
CA THR A 75 3.32 2.11 13.00
C THR A 75 3.64 0.86 12.18
N VAL A 76 2.89 -0.23 12.37
CA VAL A 76 3.08 -1.47 11.59
C VAL A 76 2.82 -1.23 10.10
N TYR A 77 1.83 -0.39 9.77
CA TYR A 77 1.49 -0.09 8.37
C TYR A 77 2.68 0.50 7.57
N PRO A 78 3.28 1.65 7.96
CA PRO A 78 4.42 2.19 7.22
C PRO A 78 5.64 1.26 7.23
N ILE A 79 5.85 0.46 8.28
CA ILE A 79 6.93 -0.52 8.33
C ILE A 79 6.73 -1.61 7.27
N VAL A 80 5.54 -2.20 7.19
CA VAL A 80 5.22 -3.21 6.19
C VAL A 80 5.38 -2.62 4.79
N MET A 81 4.86 -1.42 4.53
CA MET A 81 5.02 -0.76 3.24
C MET A 81 6.50 -0.50 2.88
N ALA A 82 7.32 -0.08 3.84
CA ALA A 82 8.75 0.13 3.62
C ALA A 82 9.48 -1.18 3.23
N ILE A 83 9.17 -2.28 3.91
CA ILE A 83 9.71 -3.61 3.59
C ILE A 83 9.29 -4.03 2.18
N THR A 84 8.02 -3.82 1.81
CA THR A 84 7.51 -4.14 0.48
C THR A 84 8.23 -3.33 -0.60
N VAL A 85 8.37 -2.01 -0.40
CA VAL A 85 9.09 -1.14 -1.34
C VAL A 85 10.53 -1.58 -1.49
N LEU A 86 11.23 -1.85 -0.38
CA LEU A 86 12.62 -2.30 -0.41
C LEU A 86 12.75 -3.64 -1.14
N ASN A 87 11.85 -4.59 -0.87
CA ASN A 87 11.86 -5.88 -1.51
C ASN A 87 11.61 -5.79 -3.03
N VAL A 88 10.65 -4.97 -3.46
CA VAL A 88 10.39 -4.73 -4.89
C VAL A 88 11.58 -4.09 -5.57
N TYR A 89 12.29 -3.18 -4.89
CA TYR A 89 13.47 -2.52 -5.45
C TYR A 89 14.70 -3.45 -5.57
N LEU A 90 14.85 -4.38 -4.61
CA LEU A 90 15.94 -5.36 -4.60
C LEU A 90 15.64 -6.61 -5.45
N ALA A 91 14.42 -6.73 -5.99
CA ALA A 91 14.02 -7.91 -6.74
C ALA A 91 14.66 -7.94 -8.13
N ASP A 92 15.39 -9.02 -8.44
CA ASP A 92 15.96 -9.28 -9.78
C ASP A 92 14.89 -9.59 -10.84
N GLY A 93 13.66 -9.91 -10.41
CA GLY A 93 12.54 -10.16 -11.31
C GLY A 93 11.18 -10.17 -10.61
N PRO A 94 10.06 -9.96 -11.36
CA PRO A 94 8.73 -9.85 -10.77
C PRO A 94 8.28 -11.10 -10.00
N LEU A 95 8.61 -12.29 -10.52
CA LEU A 95 8.14 -13.59 -9.99
C LEU A 95 9.02 -14.14 -8.86
N THR A 96 10.30 -13.79 -8.82
CA THR A 96 11.29 -14.42 -7.93
C THR A 96 11.45 -13.72 -6.58
N ALA A 97 11.05 -12.45 -6.46
CA ALA A 97 11.14 -11.73 -5.18
C ALA A 97 9.98 -10.76 -4.90
N GLY A 98 9.46 -10.04 -5.91
CA GLY A 98 8.50 -8.96 -5.67
C GLY A 98 7.04 -9.40 -5.50
N LEU A 99 6.52 -10.28 -6.37
CA LEU A 99 5.09 -10.60 -6.41
C LEU A 99 4.56 -11.27 -5.12
N PRO A 100 5.23 -12.27 -4.51
CA PRO A 100 4.73 -12.89 -3.27
C PRO A 100 4.63 -11.89 -2.11
N VAL A 101 5.61 -11.00 -1.97
CA VAL A 101 5.63 -9.99 -0.91
C VAL A 101 4.52 -8.97 -1.15
N VAL A 102 4.36 -8.50 -2.39
CA VAL A 102 3.28 -7.56 -2.76
C VAL A 102 1.90 -8.15 -2.47
N VAL A 103 1.66 -9.43 -2.79
CA VAL A 103 0.39 -10.11 -2.49
C VAL A 103 0.17 -10.22 -0.98
N LEU A 104 1.20 -10.58 -0.21
CA LEU A 104 1.10 -10.61 1.25
C LEU A 104 0.78 -9.23 1.84
N THR A 105 1.41 -8.18 1.31
CA THR A 105 1.14 -6.79 1.69
C THR A 105 -0.30 -6.38 1.38
N MET A 106 -0.85 -6.77 0.22
CA MET A 106 -2.25 -6.51 -0.09
C MET A 106 -3.20 -7.10 0.96
N HIS A 107 -3.00 -8.37 1.34
CA HIS A 107 -3.81 -9.02 2.37
C HIS A 107 -3.67 -8.30 3.73
N PHE A 108 -2.45 -7.94 4.10
CA PHE A 108 -2.19 -7.15 5.30
C PHE A 108 -2.95 -5.81 5.27
N CYS A 109 -2.87 -5.04 4.18
CA CYS A 109 -3.53 -3.74 4.05
C CYS A 109 -5.05 -3.86 4.18
N ILE A 110 -5.67 -4.90 3.62
CA ILE A 110 -7.11 -5.16 3.74
C ILE A 110 -7.47 -5.46 5.20
N ILE A 111 -6.79 -6.44 5.82
CA ILE A 111 -7.08 -6.87 7.19
C ILE A 111 -6.85 -5.71 8.17
N PHE A 112 -5.72 -5.01 8.04
CA PHE A 112 -5.41 -3.84 8.85
C PHE A 112 -6.50 -2.77 8.75
N SER A 113 -6.93 -2.44 7.52
CA SER A 113 -7.97 -1.44 7.30
C SER A 113 -9.30 -1.83 7.95
N ILE A 114 -9.71 -3.10 7.81
CA ILE A 114 -10.95 -3.62 8.43
C ILE A 114 -10.86 -3.54 9.96
N ILE A 115 -9.75 -3.97 10.57
CA ILE A 115 -9.55 -3.89 12.02
C ILE A 115 -9.66 -2.44 12.49
N TYR A 116 -9.00 -1.51 11.80
CA TYR A 116 -8.99 -0.09 12.18
C TYR A 116 -10.31 0.62 11.87
N LEU A 117 -11.12 0.11 10.95
CA LEU A 117 -12.46 0.65 10.67
C LEU A 117 -13.47 0.15 11.70
N CYS A 118 -13.42 -1.14 12.04
CA CYS A 118 -14.38 -1.80 12.93
C CYS A 118 -14.03 -1.71 14.41
N ALA A 119 -12.80 -1.33 14.77
CA ALA A 119 -12.42 -1.18 16.16
C ALA A 119 -13.35 -0.17 16.87
N PRO A 120 -13.85 -0.45 18.08
CA PRO A 120 -14.71 0.49 18.79
C PRO A 120 -13.96 1.78 19.11
N ALA A 121 -14.66 2.92 19.04
CA ALA A 121 -14.10 4.18 19.49
C ALA A 121 -13.77 4.07 20.99
N PRO A 122 -12.62 4.62 21.45
CA PRO A 122 -12.32 4.62 22.87
C PRO A 122 -13.45 5.32 23.63
N LYS A 123 -14.01 4.64 24.62
CA LYS A 123 -14.91 5.28 25.60
C LYS A 123 -14.03 6.14 26.50
N HIS A 124 -14.36 7.42 26.58
CA HIS A 124 -13.68 8.40 27.43
C HIS A 124 -13.57 7.93 28.88
#